data_AF-A0A424L1G7-F1
#
_entry.id   AF-A0A424L1G7-F1
#
_cell.length_a   1.000
_cell.length_b   1.000
_cell.length_c   1.000
_cell.angle_alpha   90.00
_cell.angle_beta   90.00
_cell.angle_gamma   90.00
#
_symmetry.space_group_name_H-M   'P 1'
#
loop_
_entity.id
_entity.type
_entity.pdbx_description
1 polymer ?
#
loop_
_entity_poly.entity_id
_entity_poly.type
_entity_poly.pdbx_seq_one_letter_code
_entity_poly.pdbx_strand_id
1 'polypeptide(L)'
;MDLDDESDIYIADRENRRIQMFNRKGEVLGVWNGFSRVEAICVSGEYAYVGEYYAGGGDSGSYREATDLGPRITKCDLSGNIIARIGREPFGDALGRFYAPHGIAADSNGDV
;
A
#
# COMPACT_ATOMS: atom_id res chain seq x y z
N MET A 1 -4.82 -8.14 4.19
CA MET A 1 -3.87 -9.25 3.97
C MET A 1 -4.16 -9.82 2.60
N ASP A 2 -3.15 -10.38 1.95
CA ASP A 2 -3.34 -11.10 0.68
C ASP A 2 -2.30 -12.20 0.53
N LEU A 3 -2.43 -13.04 -0.50
CA LEU A 3 -1.55 -14.17 -0.80
C LEU A 3 -0.90 -14.01 -2.18
N ASP A 4 0.33 -14.48 -2.34
CA ASP A 4 0.90 -14.73 -3.68
C ASP A 4 0.59 -16.16 -4.18
N ASP A 5 1.09 -16.48 -5.37
CA ASP A 5 0.92 -17.78 -6.01
C ASP A 5 1.60 -18.94 -5.26
N GLU A 6 2.67 -18.65 -4.50
CA GLU A 6 3.32 -19.60 -3.60
C GLU A 6 2.58 -19.73 -2.25
N SER A 7 1.56 -18.88 -2.07
CA SER A 7 0.73 -18.76 -0.89
C SER A 7 1.46 -18.29 0.36
N ASP A 8 2.45 -17.44 0.17
CA ASP A 8 2.99 -16.61 1.22
C ASP A 8 1.98 -15.50 1.55
N ILE A 9 1.89 -15.18 2.83
CA ILE A 9 0.89 -14.33 3.44
C ILE A 9 1.48 -12.94 3.66
N TYR A 10 0.88 -11.93 3.05
CA TYR A 10 1.27 -10.53 3.18
C TYR A 10 0.28 -9.81 4.09
N ILE A 11 0.76 -9.33 5.24
CA ILE A 11 -0.05 -8.64 6.24
C ILE A 11 0.29 -7.15 6.25
N ALA A 12 -0.71 -6.33 5.92
CA ALA A 12 -0.68 -4.89 6.13
C ALA A 12 -0.73 -4.56 7.64
N ASP A 13 0.42 -4.21 8.20
CA ASP A 13 0.56 -3.84 9.61
C ASP A 13 0.50 -2.31 9.74
N ARG A 14 -0.74 -1.81 9.63
CA ARG A 14 -1.11 -0.40 9.43
C ARG A 14 -0.35 0.58 10.31
N GLU A 15 -0.41 0.40 11.62
CA GLU A 15 0.15 1.34 12.59
C GLU A 15 1.66 1.21 12.72
N ASN A 16 2.22 0.04 12.38
CA ASN A 16 3.66 -0.16 12.29
C ASN A 16 4.24 0.24 10.92
N ARG A 17 3.39 0.67 9.96
CA ARG A 17 3.80 1.21 8.65
C ARG A 17 4.69 0.25 7.85
N ARG A 18 4.29 -1.02 7.83
CA ARG A 18 5.05 -2.11 7.20
C ARG A 18 4.12 -3.17 6.62
N ILE A 19 4.67 -3.97 5.71
CA ILE A 19 4.10 -5.28 5.36
C ILE A 19 4.95 -6.35 6.05
N GLN A 20 4.30 -7.33 6.68
CA GLN A 20 4.98 -8.52 7.18
C GLN A 20 4.60 -9.73 6.33
N MET A 21 5.60 -10.54 5.99
CA MET A 21 5.41 -11.74 5.19
C MET A 21 5.55 -12.99 6.06
N PHE A 22 4.66 -13.95 5.84
CA PHE A 22 4.67 -15.23 6.54
C PHE A 22 4.42 -16.37 5.56
N ASN A 23 4.98 -17.55 5.79
CA ASN A 23 4.49 -18.74 5.09
C ASN A 23 3.20 -19.26 5.75
N ARG A 24 2.59 -20.29 5.15
CA ARG A 24 1.36 -20.93 5.67
C ARG A 24 1.47 -21.54 7.07
N LYS A 25 2.69 -21.77 7.58
CA LYS A 25 2.93 -22.25 8.95
C LYS A 25 3.02 -21.11 9.96
N GLY A 26 2.96 -19.86 9.51
CA GLY A 26 3.12 -18.66 10.34
C GLY A 26 4.58 -18.31 10.62
N GLU A 27 5.54 -18.88 9.89
CA GLU A 27 6.95 -18.52 10.01
C GLU A 27 7.20 -17.21 9.26
N VAL A 28 7.92 -16.27 9.89
CA VAL A 28 8.23 -14.96 9.30
C VAL A 28 9.23 -15.14 8.16
N LEU A 29 8.87 -14.64 6.98
CA LEU A 29 9.71 -14.65 5.79
C LEU A 29 10.46 -13.32 5.61
N GLY A 30 9.82 -12.21 6.00
CA GLY A 30 10.39 -10.90 5.81
C GLY A 30 9.49 -9.76 6.26
N VAL A 31 10.05 -8.55 6.18
CA VAL A 31 9.34 -7.31 6.50
C VAL A 31 9.69 -6.26 5.45
N TRP A 32 8.67 -5.66 4.85
CA TRP A 32 8.83 -4.52 3.96
C TRP A 32 8.49 -3.23 4.68
N ASN A 33 9.36 -2.22 4.51
CA ASN A 33 9.24 -0.91 5.14
C ASN A 33 9.16 0.19 4.08
N GLY A 34 9.11 1.44 4.51
CA GLY A 34 9.07 2.59 3.61
C GLY A 34 7.66 2.99 3.18
N PHE A 35 6.64 2.48 3.88
CA PHE A 35 5.26 2.90 3.70
C PHE A 35 4.88 4.00 4.70
N SER A 36 3.82 4.74 4.38
CA SER A 36 2.97 5.43 5.33
C SER A 36 2.15 4.37 6.09
N ARG A 37 0.95 4.71 6.55
CA ARG A 37 0.06 3.72 7.14
C ARG A 37 -0.59 2.90 6.04
N VAL A 38 -0.31 1.59 6.05
CA VAL A 38 -0.87 0.66 5.07
C VAL A 38 -2.29 0.27 5.45
N GLU A 39 -3.22 0.39 4.53
CA GLU A 39 -4.64 0.02 4.71
C GLU A 39 -5.00 -1.24 3.93
N ALA A 40 -4.48 -1.33 2.71
CA ALA A 40 -4.85 -2.38 1.78
C ALA A 40 -3.60 -2.93 1.08
N ILE A 41 -3.67 -4.20 0.71
CA ILE A 41 -2.67 -4.84 -0.12
C ILE A 41 -3.40 -5.78 -1.09
N CYS A 42 -3.00 -5.77 -2.35
CA CYS A 42 -3.35 -6.78 -3.34
C CYS A 42 -2.06 -7.29 -3.97
N VAL A 43 -1.89 -8.60 -3.98
CA VAL A 43 -0.76 -9.28 -4.61
C VAL A 43 -1.27 -9.93 -5.89
N SER A 44 -0.56 -9.70 -6.99
CA SER A 44 -0.96 -10.19 -8.31
C SER A 44 0.28 -10.42 -9.18
N GLY A 45 0.54 -11.68 -9.49
CA GLY A 45 1.75 -12.10 -10.20
C GLY A 45 3.01 -11.66 -9.45
N GLU A 46 3.93 -11.00 -10.13
CA GLU A 46 5.22 -10.57 -9.56
C GLU A 46 5.14 -9.25 -8.76
N TYR A 47 3.94 -8.70 -8.56
CA TYR A 47 3.75 -7.38 -7.97
C TYR A 47 2.81 -7.40 -6.78
N ALA A 48 3.04 -6.43 -5.89
CA ALA A 48 2.11 -6.07 -4.84
C ALA A 48 1.73 -4.60 -4.98
N TYR A 49 0.45 -4.30 -4.77
CA TYR A 49 -0.09 -2.96 -4.76
C TYR A 49 -0.60 -2.64 -3.36
N VAL A 50 -0.06 -1.57 -2.78
CA VAL A 50 -0.24 -1.20 -1.38
C VAL A 50 -1.01 0.11 -1.32
N GLY A 51 -2.22 0.06 -0.75
CA GLY A 51 -3.01 1.24 -0.43
C GLY A 51 -2.52 1.85 0.88
N GLU A 52 -2.11 3.11 0.83
CA GLU A 52 -1.57 3.84 1.96
C GLU A 52 -2.41 5.08 2.25
N TYR A 53 -2.54 5.45 3.52
CA TYR A 53 -3.15 6.70 3.94
C TYR A 53 -2.25 7.48 4.91
N TYR A 54 -2.63 8.74 5.14
CA TYR A 54 -2.00 9.61 6.13
C TYR A 54 -2.92 9.83 7.31
N ALA A 55 -2.38 9.78 8.52
CA ALA A 55 -3.14 9.93 9.76
C ALA A 55 -2.73 11.11 10.64
N GLY A 56 -1.97 12.04 10.10
CA GLY A 56 -1.68 13.30 10.76
C GLY A 56 -2.59 14.39 10.21
N GLY A 57 -2.90 15.41 11.02
CA GLY A 57 -3.62 16.57 10.54
C GLY A 57 -5.11 16.33 10.27
N GLY A 58 -5.98 17.09 10.94
CA GLY A 58 -7.35 17.21 10.46
C GLY A 58 -7.39 17.87 9.09
N ASP A 59 -8.57 18.25 8.65
CA ASP A 59 -8.77 18.98 7.39
C ASP A 59 -8.33 20.46 7.50
N SER A 60 -7.17 20.73 8.12
CA SER A 60 -6.57 22.05 8.28
C SER A 60 -5.61 22.37 7.13
N GLY A 61 -5.63 23.64 6.69
CA GLY A 61 -5.14 24.08 5.39
C GLY A 61 -3.75 23.61 4.94
N SER A 62 -2.77 23.46 5.84
CA SER A 62 -1.42 23.03 5.43
C SER A 62 -1.36 21.58 4.91
N TYR A 63 -2.26 20.70 5.35
CA TYR A 63 -2.27 19.30 4.88
C TYR A 63 -2.93 19.15 3.51
N ARG A 64 -3.89 20.03 3.18
CA ARG A 64 -4.60 20.01 1.89
C ARG A 64 -3.73 20.43 0.70
N GLU A 65 -2.60 21.08 0.97
CA GLU A 65 -1.66 21.56 -0.05
C GLU A 65 -0.34 20.77 -0.03
N ALA A 66 -0.12 19.93 0.98
CA ALA A 66 1.10 19.17 1.11
C ALA A 66 1.08 17.94 0.19
N THR A 67 2.21 17.73 -0.49
CA THR A 67 2.47 16.60 -1.37
C THR A 67 3.10 15.43 -0.62
N ASP A 68 2.94 14.22 -1.16
CA ASP A 68 3.61 12.99 -0.71
C ASP A 68 3.38 12.63 0.77
N LEU A 69 2.21 13.00 1.31
CA LEU A 69 1.83 12.73 2.69
C LEU A 69 1.54 11.25 2.97
N GLY A 70 1.35 10.44 1.94
CA GLY A 70 1.02 9.02 2.08
C GLY A 70 -0.33 8.55 1.57
N PRO A 71 -1.36 9.39 1.28
CA PRO A 71 -2.57 8.93 0.59
C PRO A 71 -2.27 8.55 -0.85
N ARG A 72 -1.93 7.28 -1.09
CA ARG A 72 -1.38 6.83 -2.38
C ARG A 72 -1.53 5.32 -2.58
N ILE A 73 -1.28 4.89 -3.81
CA ILE A 73 -0.98 3.49 -4.14
C ILE A 73 0.53 3.36 -4.37
N THR A 74 1.17 2.41 -3.70
CA THR A 74 2.56 2.02 -3.96
C THR A 74 2.60 0.66 -4.63
N LYS A 75 3.27 0.58 -5.78
CA LYS A 75 3.57 -0.68 -6.46
C LYS A 75 4.94 -1.17 -6.04
N CYS A 76 5.03 -2.43 -5.63
CA CYS A 76 6.25 -3.12 -5.26
C CYS A 76 6.43 -4.40 -6.09
N ASP A 77 7.67 -4.90 -6.17
CA ASP A 77 7.91 -6.32 -6.48
C ASP A 77 7.76 -7.20 -5.21
N LEU A 78 7.78 -8.53 -5.38
CA LEU A 78 7.70 -9.49 -4.26
C LEU A 78 8.99 -9.59 -3.42
N SER A 79 10.03 -8.81 -3.73
CA SER A 79 11.18 -8.61 -2.84
C SER A 79 11.00 -7.38 -1.94
N GLY A 80 9.92 -6.62 -2.12
CA GLY A 80 9.60 -5.40 -1.37
C GLY A 80 10.26 -4.15 -1.93
N ASN A 81 10.85 -4.20 -3.12
CA ASN A 81 11.39 -3.01 -3.77
C ASN A 81 10.23 -2.17 -4.33
N ILE A 82 10.29 -0.86 -4.10
CA ILE A 82 9.29 0.08 -4.60
C ILE A 82 9.57 0.38 -6.06
N ILE A 83 8.60 0.08 -6.93
CA ILE A 83 8.66 0.34 -8.37
C ILE A 83 8.06 1.70 -8.69
N ALA A 84 6.91 2.03 -8.10
CA ALA A 84 6.19 3.27 -8.40
C ALA A 84 5.28 3.71 -7.24
N ARG A 85 4.94 5.01 -7.24
CA ARG A 85 3.96 5.61 -6.34
C ARG A 85 2.99 6.49 -7.12
N ILE A 86 1.70 6.27 -6.92
CA ILE A 86 0.60 6.99 -7.57
C ILE A 86 -0.19 7.73 -6.50
N GLY A 87 -0.37 9.05 -6.64
CA GLY A 87 -0.97 9.90 -5.60
C GLY A 87 0.06 10.63 -4.75
N ARG A 88 1.08 11.23 -5.38
CA ARG A 88 2.06 12.09 -4.69
C ARG A 88 1.61 13.55 -4.59
N GLU A 89 0.54 13.92 -5.29
CA GLU A 89 -0.14 15.20 -5.14
C GLU A 89 -0.86 15.29 -3.77
N PRO A 90 -1.35 16.47 -3.37
CA PRO A 90 -2.19 16.55 -2.19
C PRO A 90 -3.41 15.65 -2.30
N PHE A 91 -3.93 15.18 -1.17
CA PHE A 91 -5.16 14.38 -1.17
C PHE A 91 -6.36 15.18 -1.71
N GLY A 92 -7.39 14.49 -2.19
CA GLY A 92 -8.58 15.16 -2.71
C GLY A 92 -9.33 14.35 -3.76
N ASP A 93 -10.37 14.97 -4.32
CA ASP A 93 -11.26 14.37 -5.32
C ASP A 93 -10.73 14.42 -6.76
N ALA A 94 -9.63 15.15 -7.00
CA ALA A 94 -9.08 15.26 -8.36
C ALA A 94 -8.43 13.95 -8.82
N LEU A 95 -8.37 13.76 -10.15
CA LEU A 95 -7.78 12.55 -10.74
C LEU A 95 -6.37 12.28 -10.21
N GLY A 96 -6.14 11.02 -9.83
CA GLY A 96 -4.86 10.56 -9.28
C GLY A 96 -4.60 10.94 -7.82
N ARG A 97 -5.56 11.57 -7.13
CA ARG A 97 -5.50 11.86 -5.69
C ARG A 97 -6.33 10.85 -4.89
N PHE A 98 -5.91 10.60 -3.65
CA PHE A 98 -6.59 9.69 -2.74
C PHE A 98 -6.73 10.35 -1.38
N TYR A 99 -7.80 10.04 -0.65
CA TYR A 99 -7.91 10.35 0.78
C TYR A 99 -7.33 9.21 1.63
N ALA A 100 -7.83 8.00 1.38
CA ALA A 100 -7.37 6.75 1.95
C ALA A 100 -7.86 5.62 1.04
N PRO A 101 -7.01 5.00 0.22
CA PRO A 101 -7.37 3.82 -0.56
C PRO A 101 -7.49 2.62 0.39
N HIS A 102 -8.72 2.34 0.82
CA HIS A 102 -9.05 1.27 1.77
C HIS A 102 -9.22 -0.11 1.13
N GLY A 103 -9.30 -0.19 -0.20
CA GLY A 103 -9.46 -1.42 -0.95
C GLY A 103 -8.71 -1.34 -2.25
N ILE A 104 -8.13 -2.47 -2.65
CA ILE A 104 -7.42 -2.64 -3.91
C ILE A 104 -7.59 -4.09 -4.34
N ALA A 105 -7.80 -4.30 -5.63
CA ALA A 105 -7.96 -5.62 -6.24
C ALA A 105 -7.39 -5.55 -7.66
N ALA A 106 -6.92 -6.69 -8.15
CA ALA A 106 -6.52 -6.87 -9.54
C ALA A 106 -7.49 -7.82 -10.23
N ASP A 107 -7.65 -7.67 -11.55
CA ASP A 107 -8.34 -8.64 -12.38
C ASP A 107 -7.42 -9.82 -12.79
N SER A 108 -7.93 -10.76 -13.58
CA SER A 108 -7.15 -11.93 -14.04
C SER A 108 -5.98 -11.60 -14.97
N ASN A 109 -5.92 -10.38 -15.50
CA ASN A 109 -4.81 -9.89 -16.31
C ASN A 109 -3.76 -9.15 -15.46
N GLY A 110 -4.04 -8.95 -14.16
CA GLY A 110 -3.21 -8.18 -13.25
C GLY A 110 -3.43 -6.68 -13.33
N ASP A 111 -4.53 -6.25 -13.95
CA ASP A 111 -4.93 -4.83 -14.04
C ASP A 111 -5.60 -4.40 -12.72
N VAL A 112 -5.23 -3.21 -12.23
CA VAL A 112 -5.64 -2.64 -10.93
C VAL A 112 -6.41 -1.34 -11.11
#